data_AF-A0A2G8SZX3-F1
#
_entry.id   AF-A0A2G8SZX3-F1
#
_cell.length_a   1.000
_cell.length_b   1.000
_cell.length_c   1.000
_cell.angle_alpha   90.00
_cell.angle_beta   90.00
_cell.angle_gamma   90.00
#
_symmetry.space_group_name_H-M   'P 1'
#
loop_
_entity.id
_entity.type
_entity.pdbx_description
1 polymer ?
#
loop_
_entity_poly.entity_id
_entity_poly.type
_entity_poly.pdbx_seq_one_letter_code
_entity_poly.pdbx_strand_id
1 'polypeptide(L)' 'MKLSNQHQMYESEHTLFIKALKAANPAIEAGQREGRALLWDKASTTLPEQDLSAESRIKQQAYVYQNK' A
#
# COMPACT_ATOMS: atom_id res chain seq x y z
N MET A 1 33.89 -3.65 26.27
CA MET A 1 33.93 -3.26 24.84
C MET A 1 32.57 -2.63 24.50
N LYS A 2 32.45 -1.30 24.45
CA LYS A 2 31.17 -0.63 24.12
C LYS A 2 31.06 -0.51 22.60
N LEU A 3 30.22 -1.34 21.99
CA LEU A 3 29.83 -1.23 20.60
C LEU A 3 28.60 -0.30 20.52
N SER A 4 28.79 1.02 20.56
CA SER A 4 27.67 1.92 20.24
C SER A 4 28.14 3.36 20.02
N ASN A 5 28.62 3.64 18.81
CA ASN A 5 28.26 4.91 18.17
C ASN A 5 27.08 4.60 17.25
N GLN A 6 25.90 4.40 17.84
CA GLN A 6 24.66 4.52 17.08
C GLN A 6 24.60 5.98 16.64
N HIS A 7 24.76 6.24 15.34
CA HIS A 7 24.53 7.55 14.75
C HIS A 7 23.04 7.90 14.94
N GLN A 8 22.68 8.47 16.08
CA GLN A 8 21.29 8.72 16.46
C GLN A 8 20.61 9.82 15.64
N MET A 9 21.31 10.44 14.68
CA MET A 9 20.81 11.61 13.92
C MET A 9 21.20 11.59 12.43
N TYR A 10 21.52 10.44 11.84
CA TYR A 10 21.68 10.41 10.37
C TYR A 10 20.30 10.41 9.70
N GLU A 11 20.05 11.42 8.89
CA GLU A 11 18.94 11.46 7.95
C GLU A 11 19.48 11.37 6.52
N SER A 12 18.89 10.52 5.69
CA SER A 12 19.36 10.37 4.31
C SER A 12 18.97 11.57 3.45
N GLU A 13 19.78 11.86 2.44
CA GLU A 13 19.48 12.87 1.41
C GLU A 13 18.09 12.70 0.80
N HIS A 14 17.66 11.45 0.58
CA HIS A 14 16.32 11.13 0.07
C HIS A 14 15.21 11.57 1.03
N THR A 15 15.42 11.38 2.34
CA THR A 15 14.44 11.78 3.35
C THR A 15 14.33 13.30 3.42
N LEU A 16 15.47 14.01 3.39
CA LEU A 16 15.51 15.47 3.33
C LEU A 16 14.82 16.01 2.07
N PHE A 17 15.08 15.40 0.91
CA PHE A 17 14.42 15.73 -0.35
C PHE A 17 12.90 15.56 -0.27
N ILE A 18 12.42 14.42 0.22
CA ILE A 18 10.98 14.15 0.36
C ILE A 18 10.34 15.16 1.31
N LYS A 19 11.00 15.49 2.43
CA LYS A 19 10.50 16.52 3.36
C LYS A 19 10.39 17.89 2.68
N ALA A 20 11.41 18.31 1.95
CA ALA A 20 11.40 19.58 1.22
C ALA A 20 10.31 19.61 0.15
N LEU A 21 10.13 18.53 -0.62
CA LEU A 21 9.09 18.40 -1.63
C LEU A 21 7.68 18.56 -1.03
N LYS A 22 7.42 17.93 0.11
CA LYS A 22 6.13 18.01 0.80
C LYS A 22 5.88 19.39 1.40
N ALA A 23 6.91 20.05 1.91
CA ALA A 23 6.81 21.42 2.41
C ALA A 23 6.50 22.42 1.30
N ALA A 24 7.13 22.27 0.13
CA ALA A 24 6.88 23.11 -1.03
C ALA A 24 5.49 22.87 -1.64
N ASN A 25 4.95 21.66 -1.52
CA ASN A 25 3.66 21.26 -2.10
C ASN A 25 2.71 20.64 -1.06
N PRO A 26 2.06 21.45 -0.21
CA PRO A 26 1.21 20.95 0.88
C PRO A 26 0.05 20.05 0.43
N ALA A 27 -0.43 20.20 -0.81
CA ALA A 27 -1.54 19.41 -1.37
C ALA A 27 -1.15 18.01 -1.86
N ILE A 28 0.15 17.68 -1.97
CA ILE A 28 0.61 16.39 -2.53
C ILE A 28 0.05 15.19 -1.77
N GLU A 29 -0.03 15.27 -0.44
CA GLU A 29 -0.55 14.18 0.38
C GLU A 29 -2.03 13.89 0.13
N ALA A 30 -2.83 14.95 -0.09
CA ALA A 30 -4.24 14.80 -0.44
C ALA A 30 -4.37 14.11 -1.80
N GLY A 31 -3.64 14.58 -2.81
CA GLY A 31 -3.64 13.97 -4.15
C GLY A 31 -3.15 12.52 -4.16
N GLN A 32 -2.16 12.18 -3.32
CA GLN A 32 -1.72 10.78 -3.18
C GLN A 32 -2.81 9.89 -2.58
N ARG A 33 -3.54 10.37 -1.56
CA ARG A 33 -4.67 9.62 -0.97
C ARG A 33 -5.80 9.43 -1.97
N GLU A 34 -6.16 10.48 -2.70
CA GLU A 34 -7.16 10.42 -3.77
C GLU A 34 -6.75 9.43 -4.86
N GLY A 35 -5.50 9.51 -5.35
CA GLY A 35 -4.96 8.59 -6.34
C GLY A 35 -4.95 7.13 -5.87
N ARG A 36 -4.63 6.89 -4.59
CA ARG A 36 -4.72 5.55 -3.99
C ARG A 36 -6.17 5.08 -3.87
N ALA A 37 -7.10 5.94 -3.46
CA ALA A 37 -8.51 5.59 -3.32
C ALA A 37 -9.16 5.17 -4.65
N LEU A 38 -8.67 5.66 -5.78
CA LEU A 38 -9.22 5.30 -7.09
C LEU A 38 -9.00 3.81 -7.44
N LEU A 39 -7.80 3.27 -7.22
CA LEU A 39 -7.42 1.96 -7.75
C LEU A 39 -6.90 0.97 -6.70
N TRP A 40 -6.51 1.45 -5.52
CA TRP A 40 -5.74 0.69 -4.55
C TRP A 40 -6.48 0.48 -3.23
N ASP A 41 -6.97 1.57 -2.62
CA ASP A 41 -7.67 1.49 -1.35
C ASP A 41 -9.13 1.08 -1.63
N LYS A 42 -9.36 -0.23 -1.62
CA LYS A 42 -10.71 -0.79 -1.75
C LYS A 42 -11.43 -0.73 -0.42
N ALA A 43 -12.68 -0.28 -0.44
CA ALA A 43 -13.54 -0.35 0.73
C ALA A 43 -13.76 -1.81 1.15
N SER A 44 -13.99 -2.03 2.44
CA SER A 44 -14.40 -3.34 2.94
C SER A 44 -15.74 -3.74 2.33
N THR A 45 -15.80 -4.94 1.76
CA THR A 45 -17.03 -5.51 1.21
C THR A 45 -18.06 -5.75 2.32
N THR A 46 -19.33 -5.40 2.09
CA THR A 46 -20.41 -5.65 3.06
C THR A 46 -20.75 -7.14 3.16
N LEU A 47 -21.39 -7.58 4.25
CA LEU A 47 -21.77 -9.00 4.41
C LEU A 47 -22.60 -9.53 3.21
N PRO A 48 -23.64 -8.83 2.72
CA PRO A 48 -24.40 -9.31 1.56
C PRO A 48 -23.57 -9.41 0.27
N GLU A 49 -22.65 -8.48 0.02
CA GLU A 49 -21.76 -8.53 -1.14
C GLU A 49 -20.75 -9.69 -1.04
N GLN A 50 -20.30 -10.02 0.18
CA GLN A 50 -19.45 -11.19 0.41
C GLN A 50 -20.20 -12.48 0.07
N ASP A 51 -21.46 -12.61 0.49
CA ASP A 51 -22.31 -13.76 0.20
C ASP A 51 -22.51 -13.93 -1.31
N LEU A 52 -22.88 -12.85 -2.01
CA LEU A 52 -23.03 -12.85 -3.48
C LEU A 52 -21.71 -13.19 -4.21
N SER A 53 -20.58 -12.67 -3.72
CA SER A 53 -19.26 -13.01 -4.28
C SER A 53 -18.91 -14.48 -4.06
N ALA A 54 -19.35 -15.10 -2.96
CA ALA A 54 -19.12 -16.51 -2.68
C ALA A 54 -20.00 -17.39 -3.58
N GLU A 55 -21.27 -17.04 -3.75
CA GLU A 55 -22.23 -17.76 -4.61
C GLU A 55 -21.85 -17.70 -6.09
N SER A 56 -21.34 -16.56 -6.56
CA SER A 56 -20.94 -16.37 -7.96
C SER A 56 -19.58 -16.99 -8.33
N ARG A 57 -18.85 -17.55 -7.35
CA ARG A 57 -17.48 -18.03 -7.57
C ARG A 57 -17.44 -19.30 -8.42
N ILE A 58 -16.73 -19.24 -9.56
CA ILE A 58 -16.45 -20.41 -10.39
C ILE A 58 -15.23 -21.14 -9.84
N LYS A 59 -15.29 -22.47 -9.72
CA LYS A 59 -14.13 -23.29 -9.33
C LYS A 59 -13.05 -23.23 -10.41
N GLN A 60 -11.88 -22.73 -10.06
CA GLN A 60 -10.70 -22.69 -10.93
C GLN A 60 -9.61 -23.59 -10.35
N GLN A 61 -8.83 -24.27 -11.20
CA GLN A 61 -7.66 -25.03 -10.77
C GLN A 61 -6.59 -24.07 -10.21
N ALA A 62 -5.85 -24.50 -9.18
CA ALA A 62 -4.80 -23.68 -8.56
C ALA A 62 -3.72 -23.28 -9.56
N TYR A 63 -3.41 -24.16 -10.50
CA TYR A 63 -2.49 -23.91 -11.61
C TYR A 63 -3.15 -24.30 -12.92
N VAL A 64 -3.16 -23.35 -13.87
CA VAL A 64 -3.75 -23.52 -15.22
C VAL A 64 -3.15 -24.70 -15.99
N TYR A 65 -1.90 -25.03 -15.71
CA TYR A 65 -1.16 -26.11 -16.38
C TYR A 65 -0.99 -27.37 -15.54
N GLN A 66 -1.68 -27.46 -14.41
CA GLN A 66 -1.62 -28.67 -13.59
C GLN A 66 -2.36 -29.81 -14.32
N ASN A 67 -1.61 -30.84 -14.69
CA ASN A 67 -2.18 -32.09 -15.17
C ASN A 67 -3.04 -32.73 -14.07
N LYS A 68 -4.10 -33.42 -14.48
CA LYS A 68 -5.02 -34.11 -13.56
C LYS A 68 -4.38 -35.31 -12.89
#